data_AF-A0A429SZ39-F1
#
_entry.id   AF-A0A429SZ39-F1
#
_cell.length_a   1.000
_cell.length_b   1.000
_cell.length_c   1.000
_cell.angle_alpha   90.00
_cell.angle_beta   90.00
_cell.angle_gamma   90.00
#
_symmetry.space_group_name_H-M   'P 1'
#
loop_
_entity.id
_entity.type
_entity.pdbx_description
1 polymer ?
#
loop_
_entity_poly.entity_id
_entity_poly.type
_entity_poly.pdbx_seq_one_letter_code
_entity_poly.pdbx_strand_id
1 'polypeptide(L)'
;MKVLLVGANGTLGSAVRTALRERGHEVVTASRKDADVYVDITDPESIRAMYDAVGPVDAVASAAGSVPWRPLSELSTADVREGLEGKAVSQVELVRQGAPRLPAHASFTLVTGILAREPLLTGSVASLANGAVEAFVRAAALELPGRQRVNAVSPTVFTESLDAYGDAFAGFDPVPVARAANAYVKSVEGHRTGEVFRVE
;
A
#
# COMPACT_ATOMS: atom_id res chain seq x y z
N MET A 1 -14.47 13.77 -0.17
CA MET A 1 -14.35 12.42 -0.75
C MET A 1 -14.43 11.41 0.37
N LYS A 2 -15.01 10.25 0.10
CA LYS A 2 -14.98 9.09 0.98
C LYS A 2 -13.82 8.18 0.58
N VAL A 3 -12.88 7.95 1.50
CA VAL A 3 -11.65 7.18 1.26
C VAL A 3 -11.64 5.94 2.13
N LEU A 4 -11.53 4.77 1.49
CA LEU A 4 -11.26 3.51 2.17
C LEU A 4 -9.74 3.39 2.43
N LEU A 5 -9.34 3.29 3.70
CA LEU A 5 -7.94 3.16 4.11
C LEU A 5 -7.68 1.76 4.71
N VAL A 6 -7.01 0.91 3.95
CA VAL A 6 -6.59 -0.43 4.35
C VAL A 6 -5.24 -0.38 5.06
N GLY A 7 -5.13 -1.00 6.24
CA GLY A 7 -3.93 -0.93 7.08
C GLY A 7 -3.87 0.32 7.97
N ALA A 8 -5.04 0.88 8.32
CA ALA A 8 -5.15 2.17 9.02
C ALA A 8 -4.45 2.25 10.39
N ASN A 9 -4.14 1.11 11.01
CA ASN A 9 -3.56 1.05 12.36
C ASN A 9 -2.03 0.92 12.39
N GLY A 10 -1.37 0.77 11.23
CA GLY A 10 0.09 0.81 11.15
C GLY A 10 0.63 2.23 11.27
N THR A 11 1.96 2.38 11.38
CA THR A 11 2.65 3.69 11.44
C THR A 11 2.28 4.56 10.23
N LEU A 12 2.42 4.02 9.01
CA LEU A 12 2.04 4.72 7.79
C LEU A 12 0.52 4.95 7.70
N GLY A 13 -0.29 3.94 7.99
CA GLY A 13 -1.74 4.06 7.95
C GLY A 13 -2.28 5.15 8.87
N SER A 14 -1.73 5.27 10.08
CA SER A 14 -2.12 6.30 11.05
C SER A 14 -1.79 7.71 10.54
N ALA A 15 -0.63 7.88 9.90
CA ALA A 15 -0.23 9.14 9.29
C ALA A 15 -1.10 9.50 8.08
N VAL A 16 -1.38 8.53 7.20
CA VAL A 16 -2.27 8.70 6.04
C VAL A 16 -3.69 9.06 6.49
N ARG A 17 -4.22 8.38 7.52
CA ARG A 17 -5.53 8.70 8.12
C ARG A 17 -5.59 10.15 8.60
N THR A 18 -4.55 10.59 9.31
CA THR A 18 -4.46 11.96 9.84
C THR A 18 -4.44 12.97 8.70
N ALA A 19 -3.52 12.80 7.74
CA ALA A 19 -3.37 13.70 6.61
C ALA A 19 -4.65 13.82 5.75
N LEU A 20 -5.35 12.71 5.49
CA LEU A 20 -6.60 12.74 4.71
C LEU A 20 -7.75 13.41 5.50
N ARG A 21 -7.85 13.18 6.81
CA ARG A 21 -8.89 13.80 7.66
C ARG A 21 -8.70 15.30 7.81
N GLU A 22 -7.47 15.77 7.96
CA GLU A 22 -7.15 17.20 8.01
C GLU A 22 -7.55 17.95 6.73
N ARG A 23 -7.65 17.23 5.61
CA ARG A 23 -8.12 17.75 4.32
C ARG A 23 -9.64 17.65 4.13
N GLY A 24 -10.37 17.25 5.16
CA GLY A 24 -11.83 17.15 5.15
C GLY A 24 -12.36 15.93 4.41
N HIS A 25 -11.55 14.88 4.23
CA HIS A 25 -12.04 13.62 3.69
C HIS A 25 -12.71 12.76 4.78
N GLU A 26 -13.77 12.06 4.40
CA GLU A 26 -14.33 10.98 5.20
C GLU A 26 -13.43 9.75 5.02
N VAL A 27 -12.78 9.30 6.08
CA VAL A 27 -11.87 8.13 6.02
C VAL A 27 -12.53 6.95 6.72
N VAL A 28 -12.90 5.94 5.94
CA VAL A 28 -13.34 4.63 6.44
C VAL A 28 -12.12 3.74 6.60
N THR A 29 -11.86 3.30 7.81
CA THR A 29 -10.70 2.46 8.14
C THR A 29 -11.00 0.99 7.94
N ALA A 30 -10.05 0.25 7.39
CA ALA A 30 -10.14 -1.20 7.22
C ALA A 30 -8.88 -1.90 7.74
N SER A 31 -9.08 -2.89 8.61
CA SER A 31 -8.00 -3.65 9.27
C SER A 31 -8.56 -4.91 9.95
N ARG A 32 -7.67 -5.83 10.34
CA ARG A 32 -8.03 -7.04 11.11
C ARG A 32 -8.51 -6.73 12.54
N LYS A 33 -8.19 -5.55 13.07
CA LYS A 33 -8.51 -5.11 14.44
C LYS A 33 -8.80 -3.61 14.46
N ASP A 34 -9.65 -3.15 15.38
CA ASP A 34 -9.87 -1.73 15.70
C ASP A 34 -10.05 -0.82 14.47
N ALA A 35 -11.00 -1.16 13.60
CA ALA A 35 -11.30 -0.42 12.38
C ALA A 35 -12.80 -0.45 12.06
N ASP A 36 -13.25 0.48 11.22
CA ASP A 36 -14.66 0.60 10.83
C ASP A 36 -15.16 -0.64 10.06
N VAL A 37 -14.26 -1.26 9.27
CA VAL A 37 -14.53 -2.49 8.50
C VAL A 37 -13.43 -3.51 8.73
N TYR A 38 -13.81 -4.77 8.94
CA TYR A 38 -12.86 -5.88 9.00
C TYR A 38 -12.34 -6.23 7.61
N VAL A 39 -11.02 -6.44 7.49
CA VAL A 39 -10.44 -7.08 6.31
C VAL A 39 -9.17 -7.86 6.67
N ASP A 40 -9.09 -9.09 6.16
CA ASP A 40 -7.83 -9.80 5.97
C ASP A 40 -7.43 -9.73 4.49
N ILE A 41 -6.35 -9.01 4.17
CA ILE A 41 -5.98 -8.73 2.79
C ILE A 41 -5.39 -9.94 2.06
N THR A 42 -5.03 -11.01 2.79
CA THR A 42 -4.56 -12.27 2.20
C THR A 42 -5.72 -13.23 1.88
N ASP A 43 -6.97 -12.82 2.16
CA ASP A 43 -8.16 -13.56 1.81
C ASP A 43 -8.99 -12.77 0.78
N PRO A 44 -9.02 -13.19 -0.50
CA PRO A 44 -9.82 -12.54 -1.53
C PRO A 44 -11.30 -12.43 -1.20
N GLU A 45 -11.88 -13.38 -0.45
CA GLU A 45 -13.28 -13.31 -0.02
C GLU A 45 -13.49 -12.28 1.09
N SER A 46 -12.50 -12.12 1.99
CA SER A 46 -12.51 -11.03 2.97
C SER A 46 -12.44 -9.66 2.29
N ILE A 47 -11.66 -9.51 1.22
CA ILE A 47 -11.60 -8.26 0.42
C ILE A 47 -12.96 -7.99 -0.24
N ARG A 48 -13.59 -9.02 -0.82
CA ARG A 48 -14.92 -8.90 -1.40
C ARG A 48 -15.94 -8.43 -0.37
N ALA A 49 -15.98 -9.08 0.80
CA ALA A 49 -16.89 -8.74 1.89
C ALA A 49 -16.65 -7.30 2.42
N MET A 50 -15.39 -6.85 2.48
CA MET A 50 -15.06 -5.46 2.83
C MET A 50 -15.67 -4.47 1.83
N TYR A 51 -15.54 -4.72 0.51
CA TYR A 51 -16.14 -3.87 -0.52
C TYR A 51 -17.68 -3.85 -0.45
N ASP A 52 -18.29 -5.00 -0.20
CA ASP A 52 -19.74 -5.12 -0.04
C ASP A 52 -20.23 -4.31 1.19
N ALA A 53 -19.45 -4.30 2.28
CA ALA A 53 -19.79 -3.61 3.52
C ALA A 53 -19.61 -2.08 3.46
N VAL A 54 -18.52 -1.60 2.84
CA VAL A 54 -18.21 -0.15 2.82
C VAL A 54 -19.08 0.65 1.83
N GLY A 55 -19.61 -0.03 0.81
CA GLY A 55 -20.34 0.60 -0.27
C GLY A 55 -19.44 1.47 -1.17
N PRO A 56 -20.00 2.42 -1.94
CA PRO A 56 -19.20 3.24 -2.84
C PRO A 56 -18.23 4.15 -2.07
N VAL A 57 -16.99 4.21 -2.55
CA VAL A 57 -15.93 5.13 -2.10
C VAL A 57 -15.26 5.79 -3.31
N ASP A 58 -14.71 6.98 -3.11
CA ASP A 58 -14.01 7.75 -4.15
C ASP A 58 -12.54 7.35 -4.29
N ALA A 59 -11.95 6.75 -3.25
CA ALA A 59 -10.58 6.30 -3.27
C ALA A 59 -10.34 5.11 -2.34
N VAL A 60 -9.35 4.30 -2.70
CA VAL A 60 -8.80 3.21 -1.89
C VAL A 60 -7.31 3.47 -1.68
N ALA A 61 -6.90 3.60 -0.43
CA ALA A 61 -5.51 3.72 -0.03
C ALA A 61 -5.09 2.47 0.75
N SER A 62 -4.06 1.78 0.28
CA SER A 62 -3.42 0.68 0.98
C SER A 62 -2.13 1.15 1.63
N ALA A 63 -2.07 1.07 2.96
CA ALA A 63 -0.87 1.17 3.77
C ALA A 63 -0.55 -0.18 4.45
N ALA A 64 -1.13 -1.27 3.94
CA ALA A 64 -0.95 -2.61 4.47
C ALA A 64 0.03 -3.41 3.60
N GLY A 65 0.72 -4.35 4.24
CA GLY A 65 1.53 -5.35 3.55
C GLY A 65 2.59 -5.93 4.49
N SER A 66 2.86 -7.22 4.34
CA SER A 66 3.87 -7.93 5.13
C SER A 66 4.68 -8.88 4.26
N VAL A 67 5.95 -9.05 4.62
CA VAL A 67 6.87 -10.00 3.99
C VAL A 67 7.76 -10.62 5.06
N PRO A 68 8.18 -11.89 4.89
CA PRO A 68 9.20 -12.48 5.74
C PRO A 68 10.58 -11.87 5.46
N TRP A 69 11.41 -11.77 6.50
CA TRP A 69 12.80 -11.32 6.42
C TRP A 69 13.72 -12.50 6.70
N ARG A 70 14.37 -13.03 5.66
CA ARG A 70 15.22 -14.23 5.73
C ARG A 70 16.48 -14.07 4.87
N PRO A 71 17.65 -14.56 5.32
CA PRO A 71 18.81 -14.72 4.44
C PRO A 71 18.46 -15.54 3.19
N LEU A 72 19.11 -15.27 2.07
CA LEU A 72 18.84 -15.97 0.80
C LEU A 72 19.04 -17.49 0.91
N SER A 73 20.02 -17.93 1.70
CA SER A 73 20.30 -19.35 1.96
C SER A 73 19.22 -20.06 2.79
N GLU A 74 18.37 -19.32 3.48
CA GLU A 74 17.32 -19.84 4.36
C GLU A 74 15.91 -19.67 3.78
N LEU A 75 15.81 -19.04 2.60
CA LEU A 75 14.53 -18.76 1.96
C LEU A 75 13.89 -20.05 1.42
N SER A 76 12.72 -20.39 1.96
CA SER A 76 11.89 -21.46 1.42
C SER A 76 10.93 -20.94 0.35
N THR A 77 10.41 -21.85 -0.48
CA THR A 77 9.30 -21.54 -1.39
C THR A 77 8.07 -21.02 -0.65
N ALA A 78 7.85 -21.46 0.59
CA ALA A 78 6.73 -20.99 1.41
C ALA A 78 6.90 -19.52 1.79
N ASP A 79 8.11 -19.10 2.21
CA ASP A 79 8.42 -17.69 2.51
C ASP A 79 8.20 -16.78 1.29
N VAL A 80 8.61 -17.23 0.10
CA VAL A 80 8.42 -16.47 -1.14
C VAL A 80 6.93 -16.29 -1.45
N ARG A 81 6.13 -17.36 -1.31
CA ARG A 81 4.68 -17.30 -1.53
C ARG A 81 4.00 -16.41 -0.48
N GLU A 82 4.36 -16.56 0.78
CA GLU A 82 3.83 -15.74 1.87
C GLU A 82 4.10 -14.26 1.64
N GLY A 83 5.33 -13.87 1.26
CA GLY A 83 5.64 -12.47 1.01
C GLY A 83 4.97 -11.91 -0.25
N LEU A 84 4.79 -12.73 -1.29
CA LEU A 84 4.00 -12.33 -2.46
C LEU A 84 2.54 -12.15 -2.08
N GLU A 85 1.94 -13.07 -1.31
CA GLU A 85 0.55 -12.98 -0.88
C GLU A 85 0.33 -11.76 0.02
N GLY A 86 1.16 -11.64 1.06
CA GLY A 86 1.06 -10.61 2.09
C GLY A 86 1.35 -9.18 1.63
N LYS A 87 1.93 -8.97 0.44
CA LYS A 87 2.28 -7.61 -0.03
C LYS A 87 1.97 -7.32 -1.50
N ALA A 88 2.15 -8.28 -2.40
CA ALA A 88 1.91 -8.08 -3.83
C ALA A 88 0.49 -8.46 -4.22
N VAL A 89 0.12 -9.74 -4.08
CA VAL A 89 -1.18 -10.28 -4.50
C VAL A 89 -2.32 -9.58 -3.76
N SER A 90 -2.22 -9.45 -2.44
CA SER A 90 -3.20 -8.72 -1.62
C SER A 90 -3.50 -7.30 -2.12
N GLN A 91 -2.48 -6.53 -2.51
CA GLN A 91 -2.67 -5.18 -3.04
C GLN A 91 -3.21 -5.16 -4.48
N VAL A 92 -2.84 -6.15 -5.29
CA VAL A 92 -3.43 -6.36 -6.61
C VAL A 92 -4.93 -6.68 -6.48
N GLU A 93 -5.31 -7.52 -5.52
CA GLU A 93 -6.70 -7.90 -5.27
C GLU A 93 -7.57 -6.70 -4.86
N LEU A 94 -7.04 -5.75 -4.08
CA LEU A 94 -7.74 -4.49 -3.79
C LEU A 94 -8.11 -3.76 -5.09
N VAL A 95 -7.18 -3.64 -6.04
CA VAL A 95 -7.45 -2.96 -7.32
C VAL A 95 -8.36 -3.80 -8.21
N ARG A 96 -8.06 -5.09 -8.39
CA ARG A 96 -8.80 -6.00 -9.28
C ARG A 96 -10.26 -6.13 -8.87
N GLN A 97 -10.54 -6.24 -7.57
CA GLN A 97 -11.90 -6.32 -7.06
C GLN A 97 -12.56 -4.94 -6.95
N GLY A 98 -11.82 -3.89 -6.62
CA GLY A 98 -12.35 -2.54 -6.52
C GLY A 98 -12.73 -1.93 -7.87
N ALA A 99 -11.91 -2.09 -8.91
CA ALA A 99 -12.08 -1.43 -10.21
C ALA A 99 -13.48 -1.58 -10.82
N PRO A 100 -14.09 -2.78 -10.89
CA PRO A 100 -15.44 -2.94 -11.43
C PRO A 100 -16.56 -2.46 -10.47
N ARG A 101 -16.26 -2.20 -9.20
CA ARG A 101 -17.24 -1.83 -8.16
C ARG A 101 -17.29 -0.33 -7.88
N LEU A 102 -16.18 0.37 -8.13
CA LEU A 102 -16.01 1.77 -7.75
C LEU A 102 -16.40 2.74 -8.88
N PRO A 103 -16.72 4.00 -8.56
CA PRO A 103 -17.04 5.02 -9.55
C PRO A 103 -15.95 5.19 -10.63
N ALA A 104 -16.35 5.74 -11.79
CA ALA A 104 -15.43 5.98 -12.91
C ALA A 104 -14.30 6.97 -12.61
N HIS A 105 -14.39 7.74 -11.51
CA HIS A 105 -13.36 8.68 -11.05
C HIS A 105 -12.52 8.14 -9.89
N ALA A 106 -12.72 6.88 -9.48
CA ALA A 106 -12.07 6.34 -8.29
C ALA A 106 -10.54 6.28 -8.43
N SER A 107 -9.83 6.39 -7.32
CA SER A 107 -8.37 6.28 -7.30
C SER A 107 -7.88 5.19 -6.34
N PHE A 108 -6.83 4.49 -6.74
CA PHE A 108 -6.13 3.49 -5.94
C PHE A 108 -4.72 3.99 -5.62
N THR A 109 -4.31 3.87 -4.36
CA THR A 109 -2.95 4.19 -3.93
C THR A 109 -2.38 3.01 -3.16
N LEU A 110 -1.36 2.36 -3.70
CA LEU A 110 -0.71 1.19 -3.11
C LEU A 110 0.58 1.59 -2.39
N VAL A 111 1.13 0.69 -1.57
CA VAL A 111 2.43 0.89 -0.91
C VAL A 111 3.48 -0.06 -1.48
N THR A 112 4.67 0.47 -1.79
CA THR A 112 5.85 -0.34 -2.09
C THR A 112 6.95 -0.03 -1.08
N GLY A 113 8.12 0.40 -1.54
CA GLY A 113 9.25 0.77 -0.69
C GLY A 113 10.56 0.81 -1.45
N ILE A 114 11.54 1.51 -0.86
CA ILE A 114 12.87 1.72 -1.43
C ILE A 114 13.58 0.43 -1.84
N LEU A 115 13.26 -0.70 -1.19
CA LEU A 115 13.83 -2.01 -1.51
C LEU A 115 13.51 -2.52 -2.92
N ALA A 116 12.57 -1.90 -3.65
CA ALA A 116 12.39 -2.17 -5.08
C ALA A 116 13.63 -1.83 -5.92
N ARG A 117 14.48 -0.92 -5.43
CA ARG A 117 15.64 -0.36 -6.13
C ARG A 117 16.93 -0.40 -5.31
N GLU A 118 16.85 -0.29 -3.99
CA GLU A 118 18.01 -0.35 -3.10
C GLU A 118 17.80 -1.48 -2.09
N PRO A 119 18.20 -2.71 -2.42
CA PRO A 119 17.95 -3.88 -1.57
C PRO A 119 18.85 -3.88 -0.33
N LEU A 120 18.38 -4.55 0.72
CA LEU A 120 19.14 -4.80 1.94
C LEU A 120 19.25 -6.30 2.24
N LEU A 121 20.16 -6.68 3.13
CA LEU A 121 20.34 -8.08 3.54
C LEU A 121 19.04 -8.62 4.14
N THR A 122 18.61 -9.81 3.72
CA THR A 122 17.30 -10.44 4.05
C THR A 122 16.07 -9.84 3.35
N GLY A 123 16.25 -8.79 2.55
CA GLY A 123 15.16 -8.04 1.92
C GLY A 123 14.73 -8.54 0.54
N SER A 124 15.22 -9.67 0.05
CA SER A 124 14.96 -10.11 -1.34
C SER A 124 13.48 -10.35 -1.65
N VAL A 125 12.70 -10.89 -0.70
CA VAL A 125 11.24 -11.06 -0.86
C VAL A 125 10.52 -9.71 -0.82
N ALA A 126 10.99 -8.77 0.01
CA ALA A 126 10.47 -7.40 0.02
C ALA A 126 10.72 -6.69 -1.33
N SER A 127 11.92 -6.82 -1.89
CA SER A 127 12.29 -6.31 -3.21
C SER A 127 11.42 -6.93 -4.31
N LEU A 128 11.24 -8.25 -4.30
CA LEU A 128 10.38 -8.98 -5.24
C LEU A 128 8.94 -8.45 -5.20
N ALA A 129 8.34 -8.39 -4.01
CA ALA A 129 6.97 -7.94 -3.85
C ALA A 129 6.78 -6.47 -4.25
N ASN A 130 7.72 -5.59 -3.85
CA ASN A 130 7.68 -4.18 -4.25
C ASN A 130 7.77 -4.02 -5.77
N GLY A 131 8.73 -4.70 -6.41
CA GLY A 131 8.89 -4.65 -7.86
C GLY A 131 7.64 -5.14 -8.61
N ALA A 132 7.01 -6.22 -8.12
CA ALA A 132 5.76 -6.73 -8.68
C ALA A 132 4.63 -5.68 -8.62
N VAL A 133 4.44 -5.02 -7.47
CA VAL A 133 3.42 -3.97 -7.33
C VAL A 133 3.74 -2.75 -8.21
N GLU A 134 5.00 -2.31 -8.28
CA GLU A 134 5.38 -1.19 -9.14
C GLU A 134 5.13 -1.48 -10.63
N ALA A 135 5.41 -2.70 -11.08
CA ALA A 135 5.12 -3.14 -12.45
C ALA A 135 3.61 -3.21 -12.70
N PHE A 136 2.85 -3.78 -11.76
CA PHE A 136 1.39 -3.85 -11.83
C PHE A 136 0.75 -2.46 -11.94
N VAL A 137 1.16 -1.50 -11.11
CA VAL A 137 0.64 -0.13 -11.12
C VAL A 137 0.78 0.51 -12.51
N ARG A 138 1.95 0.35 -13.14
CA ARG A 138 2.22 0.89 -14.48
C ARG A 138 1.31 0.26 -15.54
N ALA A 139 1.14 -1.06 -15.50
CA ALA A 139 0.31 -1.78 -16.47
C ALA A 139 -1.18 -1.51 -16.26
N ALA A 140 -1.68 -1.70 -15.03
CA ALA A 140 -3.09 -1.54 -14.67
C ALA A 140 -3.62 -0.13 -14.96
N ALA A 141 -2.78 0.90 -14.85
CA ALA A 141 -3.15 2.27 -15.22
C ALA A 141 -3.63 2.44 -16.67
N LEU A 142 -3.23 1.53 -17.58
CA LEU A 142 -3.68 1.52 -18.98
C LEU A 142 -5.02 0.80 -19.17
N GLU A 143 -5.38 -0.08 -18.24
CA GLU A 143 -6.52 -1.00 -18.35
C GLU A 143 -7.70 -0.60 -17.46
N LEU A 144 -7.50 0.30 -16.49
CA LEU A 144 -8.54 0.74 -15.58
C LEU A 144 -9.71 1.42 -16.32
N PRO A 145 -10.97 1.13 -15.95
CA PRO A 145 -12.13 1.66 -16.64
C PRO A 145 -12.34 3.16 -16.38
N GLY A 146 -12.91 3.85 -17.37
CA GLY A 146 -13.31 5.24 -17.26
C GLY A 146 -12.12 6.19 -17.06
N ARG A 147 -12.10 6.87 -15.91
CA ARG A 147 -11.02 7.78 -15.50
C ARG A 147 -10.40 7.34 -14.17
N GLN A 148 -10.54 6.06 -13.83
CA GLN A 148 -9.94 5.52 -12.62
C GLN A 148 -8.42 5.62 -12.71
N ARG A 149 -7.77 5.73 -11.56
CA ARG A 149 -6.31 5.90 -11.48
C ARG A 149 -5.73 4.92 -10.48
N VAL A 150 -4.49 4.50 -10.70
CA VAL A 150 -3.72 3.72 -9.73
C VAL A 150 -2.30 4.26 -9.65
N ASN A 151 -1.77 4.44 -8.45
CA ASN A 151 -0.38 4.79 -8.21
C ASN A 151 0.16 3.98 -7.02
N ALA A 152 1.48 4.02 -6.82
CA ALA A 152 2.14 3.54 -5.61
C ALA A 152 2.92 4.65 -4.91
N VAL A 153 3.04 4.54 -3.59
CA VAL A 153 3.96 5.32 -2.75
C VAL A 153 5.12 4.41 -2.33
N SER A 154 6.34 4.82 -2.62
CA SER A 154 7.57 4.04 -2.42
C SER A 154 8.52 4.77 -1.46
N PRO A 155 8.28 4.69 -0.14
CA PRO A 155 9.09 5.38 0.85
C PRO A 155 10.41 4.66 1.16
N THR A 156 11.41 5.42 1.60
CA THR A 156 12.54 4.92 2.39
C THR A 156 12.11 4.61 3.83
N VAL A 157 13.03 4.14 4.67
CA VAL A 157 12.79 3.88 6.10
C VAL A 157 12.23 5.13 6.80
N PHE A 158 11.26 4.93 7.68
CA PHE A 158 10.66 6.03 8.44
C PHE A 158 11.52 6.40 9.64
N THR A 159 11.64 7.70 9.94
CA THR A 159 12.28 8.19 11.16
C THR A 159 11.66 7.54 12.40
N GLU A 160 10.34 7.41 12.42
CA GLU A 160 9.55 6.80 13.49
C GLU A 160 9.72 5.27 13.59
N SER A 161 10.50 4.65 12.70
CA SER A 161 10.74 3.20 12.66
C SER A 161 12.22 2.84 12.77
N LEU A 162 13.10 3.81 13.03
CA LEU A 162 14.54 3.58 13.17
C LEU A 162 14.88 2.70 14.38
N ASP A 163 14.12 2.75 15.47
CA ASP A 163 14.35 1.86 16.62
C ASP A 163 14.22 0.38 16.24
N ALA A 164 13.38 0.07 15.24
CA ALA A 164 13.15 -1.30 14.77
C ALA A 164 14.03 -1.69 13.57
N TYR A 165 14.41 -0.73 12.72
CA TYR A 165 15.03 -1.01 11.42
C TYR A 165 16.37 -0.31 11.18
N GLY A 166 16.82 0.58 12.07
CA GLY A 166 17.97 1.48 11.84
C GLY A 166 19.24 0.75 11.42
N ASP A 167 19.57 -0.35 12.09
CA ASP A 167 20.77 -1.15 11.77
C ASP A 167 20.73 -1.75 10.36
N ALA A 168 19.54 -2.20 9.91
CA ALA A 168 19.36 -2.79 8.58
C ALA A 168 19.40 -1.74 7.46
N PHE A 169 19.15 -0.48 7.78
CA PHE A 169 19.14 0.67 6.88
C PHE A 169 20.32 1.62 7.12
N ALA A 170 21.46 1.10 7.61
CA ALA A 170 22.66 1.91 7.81
C ALA A 170 23.07 2.65 6.52
N GLY A 171 23.20 3.97 6.61
CA GLY A 171 23.54 4.85 5.48
C GLY A 171 22.36 5.32 4.63
N PHE A 172 21.13 4.89 4.94
CA PHE A 172 19.93 5.46 4.33
C PHE A 172 19.52 6.74 5.06
N ASP A 173 19.08 7.75 4.30
CA ASP A 173 18.44 8.94 4.84
C ASP A 173 16.98 8.60 5.22
N PRO A 174 16.59 8.62 6.50
CA PRO A 174 15.23 8.34 6.91
C PRO A 174 14.31 9.52 6.61
N VAL A 175 13.04 9.23 6.34
CA VAL A 175 12.01 10.27 6.13
C VAL A 175 10.95 10.25 7.23
N PRO A 176 10.42 11.41 7.64
CA PRO A 176 9.24 11.42 8.50
C PRO A 176 8.06 10.72 7.83
N VAL A 177 7.31 9.90 8.56
CA VAL A 177 6.15 9.17 8.00
C VAL A 177 5.10 10.13 7.40
N ALA A 178 5.00 11.35 7.93
CA ALA A 178 4.15 12.41 7.38
C ALA A 178 4.50 12.78 5.93
N ARG A 179 5.78 12.71 5.54
CA ARG A 179 6.22 12.94 4.16
C ARG A 179 5.67 11.86 3.22
N ALA A 180 5.62 10.61 3.68
CA ALA A 180 4.98 9.53 2.94
C ALA A 180 3.46 9.70 2.87
N ALA A 181 2.81 10.13 3.96
CA ALA A 181 1.38 10.44 3.97
C ALA A 181 1.00 11.53 2.96
N ASN A 182 1.85 12.55 2.77
CA ASN A 182 1.65 13.56 1.73
C ASN A 182 1.67 12.98 0.30
N ALA A 183 2.43 11.91 0.04
CA ALA A 183 2.41 11.23 -1.25
C ALA A 183 1.10 10.47 -1.48
N TYR A 184 0.44 9.97 -0.42
CA TYR A 184 -0.91 9.43 -0.53
C TYR A 184 -1.92 10.52 -0.88
N VAL A 185 -1.85 11.68 -0.21
CA VAL A 185 -2.69 12.84 -0.54
C VAL A 185 -2.51 13.23 -2.00
N LYS A 186 -1.26 13.33 -2.48
CA LYS A 186 -0.93 13.62 -3.88
C LYS A 186 -1.56 12.61 -4.85
N SER A 187 -1.57 11.33 -4.49
CA SER A 187 -2.19 10.28 -5.31
C SER A 187 -3.71 10.38 -5.32
N VAL A 188 -4.33 10.57 -4.15
CA VAL A 188 -5.78 10.61 -3.97
C VAL A 188 -6.39 11.84 -4.65
N GLU A 189 -5.84 13.04 -4.39
CA GLU A 189 -6.39 14.29 -4.91
C GLU A 189 -5.86 14.68 -6.29
N GLY A 190 -4.70 14.16 -6.68
CA GLY A 190 -4.06 14.49 -7.95
C GLY A 190 -4.73 13.83 -9.16
N HIS A 191 -4.09 13.97 -10.32
CA HIS A 191 -4.62 13.46 -11.60
C HIS A 191 -3.68 12.47 -12.30
N ARG A 192 -2.52 12.16 -11.71
CA ARG A 192 -1.57 11.20 -12.27
C ARG A 192 -2.02 9.75 -12.03
N THR A 193 -1.65 8.86 -12.94
CA THR A 193 -1.90 7.42 -12.90
C THR A 193 -0.67 6.68 -13.43
N GLY A 194 -0.44 5.45 -12.98
CA GLY A 194 0.73 4.64 -13.34
C GLY A 194 2.03 5.08 -12.68
N GLU A 195 1.97 5.97 -11.68
CA GLU A 195 3.16 6.55 -11.05
C GLU A 195 3.63 5.77 -9.82
N VAL A 196 4.94 5.82 -9.59
CA VAL A 196 5.55 5.44 -8.32
C VAL A 196 6.10 6.70 -7.66
N PHE A 197 5.41 7.20 -6.64
CA PHE A 197 5.84 8.36 -5.87
C PHE A 197 6.92 7.93 -4.86
N ARG A 198 8.17 8.16 -5.23
CA ARG A 198 9.32 7.95 -4.35
C ARG A 198 9.35 9.00 -3.24
N VAL A 199 9.64 8.56 -2.02
CA VAL A 199 9.79 9.42 -0.84
C VAL A 199 11.11 9.08 -0.17
N GLU A 200 12.12 9.86 -0.54
CA GLU A 200 13.53 9.78 -0.14
C GLU A 200 13.95 11.18 0.33
#